data_AF-A0A7S3QTV6-F1
#
_entry.id   AF-A0A7S3QTV6-F1
#
_cell.length_a   1.000
_cell.length_b   1.000
_cell.length_c   1.000
_cell.angle_alpha   90.00
_cell.angle_beta   90.00
_cell.angle_gamma   90.00
#
_symmetry.space_group_name_H-M   'P 1'
#
loop_
_entity.id
_entity.type
_entity.pdbx_description
1 polymer ?
#
loop_
_entity_poly.entity_id
_entity_poly.type
_entity_poly.pdbx_seq_one_letter_code
_entity_poly.pdbx_strand_id
1 'polypeptide(L)'
;ARLSRACGFLPEKRWMTRFLKACSRVMGDFDAEGLGNLIWSVAALQCIIPERDWMRQFVGACSGRLRSFQATQLVQLVEALAVLGYTPRDEICMSIMGQIRRQMHTMSGPQLSAILRAIAIAPRWKPYRQFLYDFVVQSQPKLASLSASQASGILWAFAKFGFLPEPNFTAGLASQVALALPPPTVLQPSQAPATAALHAPAATSKLSSSSSSSSSSS
;
A
#
# COMPACT_ATOMS: atom_id res chain seq x y z
N ALA A 1 14.65 -1.67 -1.73
CA ALA A 1 15.08 -3.09 -1.94
C ALA A 1 15.31 -3.53 -3.40
N ARG A 2 14.53 -3.11 -4.43
CA ARG A 2 14.73 -3.61 -5.82
C ARG A 2 15.82 -2.87 -6.64
N LEU A 3 16.11 -1.60 -6.35
CA LEU A 3 17.13 -0.83 -7.09
C LEU A 3 18.58 -1.10 -6.62
N SER A 4 18.76 -1.56 -5.38
CA SER A 4 20.09 -1.87 -4.83
C SER A 4 20.78 -3.05 -5.53
N ARG A 5 20.04 -3.84 -6.32
CA ARG A 5 20.59 -4.99 -7.06
C ARG A 5 21.18 -4.62 -8.43
N ALA A 6 20.89 -3.45 -8.98
CA ALA A 6 21.28 -3.12 -10.36
C ALA A 6 22.71 -2.58 -10.49
N CYS A 7 23.25 -1.91 -9.45
CA CYS A 7 24.60 -1.30 -9.52
C CYS A 7 25.57 -1.77 -8.42
N GLY A 8 25.15 -2.67 -7.51
CA GLY A 8 26.01 -3.26 -6.48
C GLY A 8 26.61 -2.30 -5.44
N PHE A 9 26.48 -0.98 -5.62
CA PHE A 9 27.08 0.03 -4.76
C PHE A 9 26.00 0.92 -4.13
N LEU A 10 25.85 0.82 -2.81
CA LEU A 10 25.03 1.75 -2.04
C LEU A 10 25.94 2.93 -1.61
N PRO A 11 25.54 4.19 -1.84
CA PRO A 11 26.35 5.32 -1.41
C PRO A 11 26.52 5.31 0.12
N GLU A 12 27.73 5.65 0.57
CA GLU A 12 28.04 5.73 2.00
C GLU A 12 27.13 6.75 2.70
N LYS A 13 26.72 6.47 3.94
CA LYS A 13 25.86 7.35 4.74
C LYS A 13 26.39 8.79 4.83
N ARG A 14 27.72 8.96 4.93
CA ARG A 14 28.37 10.28 4.98
C ARG A 14 28.18 11.06 3.68
N TRP A 15 28.32 10.39 2.54
CA TRP A 15 28.04 11.00 1.23
C TRP A 15 26.58 11.42 1.13
N MET A 16 25.65 10.52 1.51
CA MET A 16 24.21 10.81 1.46
C MET A 16 23.83 12.01 2.35
N THR A 17 24.43 12.11 3.54
CA THR A 17 24.20 13.25 4.44
C THR A 17 24.67 14.57 3.81
N ARG A 18 25.85 14.58 3.18
CA ARG A 18 26.36 15.76 2.46
C ARG A 18 25.50 16.11 1.25
N PHE A 19 25.06 15.10 0.51
CA PHE A 19 24.16 15.26 -0.64
C PHE A 19 22.84 15.92 -0.22
N LEU A 20 22.15 15.39 0.80
CA LEU A 20 20.90 15.97 1.30
C LEU A 20 21.10 17.42 1.79
N LYS A 21 22.21 17.70 2.46
CA LYS A 21 22.55 19.06 2.91
C LYS A 21 22.81 20.02 1.74
N ALA A 22 23.41 19.55 0.65
CA ALA A 22 23.56 20.33 -0.57
C ALA A 22 22.20 20.58 -1.23
N CYS A 23 21.35 19.55 -1.37
CA CYS A 23 20.00 19.68 -1.90
C CYS A 23 19.15 20.68 -1.10
N SER A 24 19.29 20.73 0.23
CA SER A 24 18.59 21.72 1.07
C SER A 24 18.88 23.18 0.71
N ARG A 25 20.09 23.47 0.21
CA ARG A 25 20.50 24.84 -0.16
C ARG A 25 19.88 25.30 -1.47
N VAL A 26 19.69 24.38 -2.40
CA VAL A 26 19.11 24.62 -3.73
C VAL A 26 17.69 24.06 -3.85
N MET A 27 17.05 23.72 -2.73
CA MET A 27 15.72 23.09 -2.70
C MET A 27 14.66 23.95 -3.39
N GLY A 28 14.84 25.28 -3.30
CA GLY A 28 13.98 26.27 -3.94
C GLY A 28 14.14 26.33 -5.47
N ASP A 29 15.18 25.76 -6.04
CA ASP A 29 15.46 25.83 -7.48
C ASP A 29 14.95 24.60 -8.24
N PHE A 30 14.63 23.51 -7.52
CA PHE A 30 14.05 22.33 -8.15
C PHE A 30 12.64 22.61 -8.71
N ASP A 31 12.39 22.05 -9.87
CA ASP A 31 11.06 21.94 -10.45
C ASP A 31 10.29 20.74 -9.86
N ALA A 32 9.04 20.54 -10.30
CA ALA A 32 8.20 19.46 -9.77
C ALA A 32 8.78 18.07 -10.07
N GLU A 33 9.40 17.90 -11.24
CA GLU A 33 10.05 16.66 -11.62
C GLU A 33 11.28 16.38 -10.75
N GLY A 34 12.16 17.36 -10.59
CA GLY A 34 13.35 17.28 -9.76
C GLY A 34 13.01 16.96 -8.30
N LEU A 35 11.96 17.57 -7.75
CA LEU A 35 11.46 17.26 -6.40
C LEU A 35 10.94 15.82 -6.29
N GLY A 36 10.16 15.35 -7.27
CA GLY A 36 9.63 13.99 -7.32
C GLY A 36 10.74 12.94 -7.41
N ASN A 37 11.70 13.15 -8.31
CA ASN A 37 12.85 12.26 -8.50
C ASN A 37 13.78 12.25 -7.28
N LEU A 38 14.01 13.41 -6.64
CA LEU A 38 14.83 13.51 -5.44
C LEU A 38 14.26 12.65 -4.31
N ILE A 39 12.99 12.83 -3.96
CA ILE A 39 12.40 12.10 -2.83
C ILE A 39 12.23 10.62 -3.12
N TRP A 40 11.88 10.27 -4.36
CA TRP A 40 11.82 8.88 -4.78
C TRP A 40 13.19 8.20 -4.67
N SER A 41 14.26 8.87 -5.11
CA SER A 41 15.63 8.34 -5.00
C SER A 41 16.04 8.12 -3.55
N VAL A 42 15.76 9.09 -2.67
CA VAL A 42 16.03 8.97 -1.23
C VAL A 42 15.25 7.79 -0.62
N ALA A 43 13.96 7.67 -0.94
CA ALA A 43 13.12 6.58 -0.46
C ALA A 43 13.51 5.21 -1.04
N ALA A 44 14.00 5.15 -2.27
CA ALA A 44 14.36 3.90 -2.92
C ALA A 44 15.74 3.37 -2.48
N LEU A 45 16.68 4.27 -2.18
CA LEU A 45 18.00 3.94 -1.67
C LEU A 45 17.97 3.46 -0.21
N GLN A 46 17.06 4.00 0.62
CA GLN A 46 16.87 3.63 2.03
C GLN A 46 18.18 3.67 2.87
N CYS A 47 19.19 4.42 2.43
CA CYS A 47 20.48 4.53 3.12
C CYS A 47 20.38 5.35 4.41
N ILE A 48 19.51 6.37 4.40
CA ILE A 48 19.31 7.31 5.50
C ILE A 48 17.83 7.70 5.57
N ILE A 49 17.36 7.97 6.77
CA ILE A 49 16.09 8.66 7.00
C ILE A 49 16.43 10.15 7.14
N PRO A 50 15.95 11.03 6.24
CA PRO A 50 16.24 12.46 6.33
C PRO A 50 15.76 13.04 7.66
N GLU A 51 16.47 14.06 8.15
CA GLU A 51 16.08 14.77 9.36
C GLU A 51 14.71 15.44 9.19
N ARG A 52 13.99 15.61 10.30
CA ARG A 52 12.62 16.17 10.25
C ARG A 52 12.58 17.58 9.65
N ASP A 53 13.59 18.40 9.89
CA ASP A 53 13.67 19.75 9.32
C ASP A 53 13.91 19.74 7.82
N TRP A 54 14.74 18.81 7.34
CA TRP A 54 14.91 18.57 5.90
C TRP A 54 13.58 18.16 5.25
N MET A 55 12.85 17.22 5.87
CA MET A 55 11.54 16.79 5.36
C MET A 55 10.51 17.92 5.38
N ARG A 56 10.52 18.79 6.41
CA ARG A 56 9.68 19.99 6.46
C ARG A 56 10.00 20.95 5.31
N GLN A 57 11.27 21.23 5.07
CA GLN A 57 11.72 22.10 3.98
C GLN A 57 11.32 21.52 2.62
N PHE A 58 11.59 20.23 2.40
CA PHE A 58 11.24 19.52 1.16
C PHE A 58 9.73 19.60 0.89
N VAL A 59 8.91 19.23 1.87
CA VAL A 59 7.45 19.26 1.71
C VAL A 59 6.91 20.68 1.54
N GLY A 60 7.55 21.68 2.16
CA GLY A 60 7.25 23.09 1.90
C GLY A 60 7.52 23.49 0.45
N ALA A 61 8.66 23.07 -0.12
CA ALA A 61 9.00 23.30 -1.53
C ALA A 61 8.02 22.61 -2.49
N CYS A 62 7.60 21.37 -2.18
CA CYS A 62 6.56 20.67 -2.93
C CYS A 62 5.21 21.40 -2.85
N SER A 63 4.82 21.88 -1.68
CA SER A 63 3.53 22.56 -1.47
C SER A 63 3.42 23.82 -2.32
N GLY A 64 4.50 24.61 -2.42
CA GLY A 64 4.54 25.80 -3.28
C GLY A 64 4.42 25.50 -4.78
N ARG A 65 4.77 24.27 -5.21
CA ARG A 65 4.81 23.84 -6.61
C ARG A 65 3.77 22.78 -6.96
N LEU A 66 2.87 22.47 -6.03
CA LEU A 66 2.03 21.28 -6.13
C LEU A 66 1.12 21.27 -7.37
N ARG A 67 0.74 22.45 -7.87
CA ARG A 67 -0.03 22.61 -9.12
C ARG A 67 0.74 22.21 -10.38
N SER A 68 2.07 22.23 -10.34
CA SER A 68 2.94 21.87 -11.46
C SER A 68 3.32 20.39 -11.45
N PHE A 69 2.95 19.63 -10.41
CA PHE A 69 3.19 18.20 -10.36
C PHE A 69 2.29 17.48 -11.37
N GLN A 70 2.87 16.57 -12.12
CA GLN A 70 2.17 15.60 -12.95
C GLN A 70 1.80 14.36 -12.14
N ALA A 71 0.90 13.54 -12.68
CA ALA A 71 0.42 12.30 -12.07
C ALA A 71 1.55 11.40 -11.55
N THR A 72 2.59 11.15 -12.36
CA THR A 72 3.74 10.31 -11.99
C THR A 72 4.51 10.88 -10.79
N GLN A 73 4.72 12.20 -10.76
CA GLN A 73 5.45 12.87 -9.69
C GLN A 73 4.65 12.89 -8.39
N LEU A 74 3.31 13.00 -8.47
CA LEU A 74 2.44 12.85 -7.31
C LEU A 74 2.50 11.43 -6.73
N VAL A 75 2.50 10.40 -7.58
CA VAL A 75 2.66 9.00 -7.14
C VAL A 75 4.00 8.84 -6.41
N GLN A 76 5.10 9.30 -7.03
CA GLN A 76 6.44 9.26 -6.45
C GLN A 76 6.50 9.97 -5.10
N LEU A 77 5.92 11.17 -4.99
CA LEU A 77 5.87 11.93 -3.75
C LEU A 77 5.15 11.14 -2.65
N VAL A 78 3.93 10.66 -2.90
CA VAL A 78 3.14 9.97 -1.88
C VAL A 78 3.76 8.62 -1.49
N GLU A 79 4.24 7.85 -2.46
CA GLU A 79 4.94 6.59 -2.17
C GLU A 79 6.21 6.82 -1.35
N ALA A 80 7.01 7.83 -1.71
CA ALA A 80 8.23 8.13 -0.99
C ALA A 80 7.95 8.60 0.44
N LEU A 81 6.93 9.45 0.65
CA LEU A 81 6.51 9.89 1.98
C LEU A 81 6.04 8.70 2.85
N ALA A 82 5.28 7.77 2.25
CA ALA A 82 4.83 6.56 2.93
C ALA A 82 6.00 5.64 3.31
N VAL A 83 6.95 5.42 2.39
CA VAL A 83 8.14 4.57 2.62
C VAL A 83 9.08 5.18 3.67
N LEU A 84 9.27 6.50 3.64
CA LEU A 84 10.08 7.22 4.63
C LEU A 84 9.38 7.36 5.99
N GLY A 85 8.11 6.96 6.09
CA GLY A 85 7.32 7.08 7.32
C GLY A 85 7.07 8.53 7.76
N TYR A 86 7.21 9.49 6.85
CA TYR A 86 7.01 10.90 7.14
C TYR A 86 5.57 11.32 6.81
N THR A 87 4.88 11.90 7.79
CA THR A 87 3.56 12.50 7.57
C THR A 87 3.65 14.01 7.69
N PRO A 88 3.33 14.76 6.63
CA PRO A 88 3.16 16.22 6.68
C PRO A 88 2.07 16.67 7.65
N ARG A 89 1.97 17.99 7.85
CA ARG A 89 0.82 18.60 8.53
C ARG A 89 -0.46 18.37 7.71
N ASP A 90 -1.60 18.30 8.39
CA ASP A 90 -2.89 17.96 7.78
C ASP A 90 -3.26 18.86 6.60
N GLU A 91 -2.98 20.17 6.68
CA GLU A 91 -3.20 21.15 5.60
C GLU A 91 -2.47 20.77 4.30
N ILE A 92 -1.24 20.28 4.43
CA ILE A 92 -0.42 19.87 3.28
C ILE A 92 -0.92 18.52 2.75
N CYS A 93 -1.27 17.59 3.63
CA CYS A 93 -1.90 16.33 3.24
C CYS A 93 -3.19 16.59 2.44
N MET A 94 -4.04 17.52 2.88
CA MET A 94 -5.24 17.94 2.16
C MET A 94 -4.92 18.56 0.81
N SER A 95 -3.87 19.39 0.73
CA SER A 95 -3.42 19.98 -0.53
C SER A 95 -2.96 18.92 -1.53
N ILE A 96 -2.14 17.95 -1.08
CA ILE A 96 -1.68 16.80 -1.89
C ILE A 96 -2.88 15.98 -2.38
N MET A 97 -3.79 15.61 -1.48
CA MET A 97 -5.01 14.88 -1.85
C MET A 97 -5.89 15.67 -2.82
N GLY A 98 -5.98 17.00 -2.66
CA GLY A 98 -6.71 17.88 -3.57
C GLY A 98 -6.11 17.90 -4.98
N GLN A 99 -4.78 17.89 -5.12
CA GLN A 99 -4.13 17.80 -6.43
C GLN A 99 -4.26 16.41 -7.05
N ILE A 100 -4.12 15.35 -6.26
CA ILE A 100 -4.38 13.97 -6.73
C ILE A 100 -5.81 13.85 -7.27
N ARG A 101 -6.80 14.36 -6.53
CA ARG A 101 -8.20 14.37 -6.96
C ARG A 101 -8.39 15.07 -8.31
N ARG A 102 -7.75 16.22 -8.52
CA ARG A 102 -7.82 16.97 -9.79
C ARG A 102 -7.26 16.18 -10.98
N GLN A 103 -6.20 15.40 -10.76
CA GLN A 103 -5.53 14.61 -11.81
C GLN A 103 -5.97 13.15 -11.85
N MET A 104 -6.91 12.73 -11.00
CA MET A 104 -7.30 11.33 -10.85
C MET A 104 -7.83 10.72 -12.16
N HIS A 105 -8.52 11.54 -12.96
CA HIS A 105 -9.02 11.14 -14.28
C HIS A 105 -7.89 10.85 -15.29
N THR A 106 -6.74 11.54 -15.19
CA THR A 106 -5.58 11.34 -16.08
C THR A 106 -4.65 10.21 -15.62
N MET A 107 -4.78 9.72 -14.38
CA MET A 107 -3.93 8.67 -13.83
C MET A 107 -4.26 7.29 -14.40
N SER A 108 -3.25 6.46 -14.66
CA SER A 108 -3.47 5.06 -15.06
C SER A 108 -3.92 4.18 -13.89
N GLY A 109 -4.52 3.01 -14.16
CA GLY A 109 -4.92 2.05 -13.13
C GLY A 109 -3.79 1.72 -12.13
N PRO A 110 -2.58 1.38 -12.59
CA PRO A 110 -1.42 1.17 -11.72
C PRO A 110 -1.07 2.37 -10.82
N GLN A 111 -1.15 3.60 -11.34
CA GLN A 111 -0.86 4.81 -10.57
C GLN A 111 -1.89 5.04 -9.46
N LEU A 112 -3.18 4.81 -9.77
CA LEU A 112 -4.27 4.89 -8.79
C LEU A 112 -4.09 3.86 -7.66
N SER A 113 -3.75 2.61 -8.00
CA SER A 113 -3.46 1.57 -7.01
C SER A 113 -2.26 1.95 -6.12
N ALA A 114 -1.18 2.45 -6.71
CA ALA A 114 0.02 2.87 -5.99
C ALA A 114 -0.27 3.99 -4.98
N ILE A 115 -1.00 5.04 -5.39
CA ILE A 115 -1.39 6.14 -4.50
C ILE A 115 -2.27 5.62 -3.36
N LEU A 116 -3.34 4.87 -3.66
CA LEU A 116 -4.26 4.44 -2.62
C LEU A 116 -3.57 3.54 -1.59
N ARG A 117 -2.72 2.63 -2.05
CA ARG A 117 -1.90 1.77 -1.20
C ARG A 117 -0.91 2.57 -0.36
N ALA A 118 -0.24 3.58 -0.94
CA ALA A 118 0.71 4.42 -0.22
C ALA A 118 0.04 5.24 0.89
N ILE A 119 -1.11 5.85 0.60
CA ILE A 119 -1.94 6.54 1.61
C ILE A 119 -2.34 5.55 2.70
N ALA A 120 -2.74 4.33 2.34
CA ALA A 120 -3.12 3.31 3.32
C ALA A 120 -1.94 2.87 4.18
N ILE A 121 -0.72 2.77 3.66
CA ILE A 121 0.46 2.43 4.45
C ILE A 121 0.74 3.49 5.53
N ALA A 122 0.59 4.78 5.18
CA ALA A 122 0.89 5.87 6.10
C ALA A 122 -0.21 6.01 7.19
N PRO A 123 0.09 5.72 8.47
CA PRO A 123 -0.94 5.56 9.51
C PRO A 123 -1.68 6.86 9.88
N ARG A 124 -1.10 8.01 9.58
CA ARG A 124 -1.68 9.33 9.87
C ARG A 124 -2.38 9.96 8.66
N TRP A 125 -2.29 9.35 7.48
CA TRP A 125 -2.98 9.85 6.30
C TRP A 125 -4.42 9.32 6.31
N LYS A 126 -5.38 10.23 6.47
CA LYS A 126 -6.80 9.90 6.43
C LYS A 126 -7.45 10.55 5.21
N PRO A 127 -7.75 9.79 4.15
CA PRO A 127 -8.54 10.32 3.05
C PRO A 127 -9.96 10.64 3.52
N TYR A 128 -10.48 11.79 3.13
CA TYR A 128 -11.88 12.14 3.37
C TYR A 128 -12.79 11.27 2.51
N ARG A 129 -14.03 11.02 2.96
CA ARG A 129 -14.97 10.09 2.28
C ARG A 129 -15.16 10.42 0.79
N GLN A 130 -15.31 11.71 0.45
CA GLN A 130 -15.48 12.13 -0.95
C GLN A 130 -14.28 11.76 -1.84
N PHE A 131 -13.05 11.76 -1.33
CA PHE A 131 -11.88 11.29 -2.08
C PHE A 131 -12.00 9.80 -2.44
N LEU A 132 -12.48 8.97 -1.52
CA LEU A 132 -12.66 7.53 -1.77
C LEU A 132 -13.80 7.27 -2.77
N TYR A 133 -14.89 8.05 -2.72
CA TYR A 133 -15.94 7.98 -3.72
C TYR A 133 -15.44 8.37 -5.11
N ASP A 134 -14.74 9.50 -5.23
CA ASP A 134 -14.17 9.93 -6.51
C ASP A 134 -13.15 8.91 -7.05
N PHE A 135 -12.38 8.30 -6.15
CA PHE A 135 -11.46 7.22 -6.51
C PHE A 135 -12.20 6.04 -7.14
N VAL A 136 -13.30 5.58 -6.53
CA VAL A 136 -14.11 4.48 -7.09
C VAL A 136 -14.62 4.84 -8.48
N VAL A 137 -15.22 6.02 -8.63
CA VAL A 137 -15.77 6.50 -9.92
C VAL A 137 -14.69 6.54 -11.01
N GLN A 138 -13.52 7.09 -10.70
CA GLN A 138 -12.44 7.26 -11.69
C GLN A 138 -11.64 5.98 -11.97
N SER A 139 -11.62 5.02 -11.03
CA SER A 139 -10.93 3.74 -11.21
C SER A 139 -11.80 2.65 -11.82
N GLN A 140 -13.14 2.75 -11.72
CA GLN A 140 -14.11 1.82 -12.31
C GLN A 140 -13.82 1.47 -13.79
N PRO A 141 -13.64 2.44 -14.72
CA PRO A 141 -13.35 2.11 -16.12
C PRO A 141 -11.94 1.52 -16.33
N LYS A 142 -11.06 1.64 -15.34
CA LYS A 142 -9.65 1.21 -15.41
C LYS A 142 -9.41 -0.14 -14.73
N LEU A 143 -10.44 -0.77 -14.16
CA LEU A 143 -10.32 -2.03 -13.42
C LEU A 143 -9.73 -3.16 -14.28
N ALA A 144 -10.10 -3.24 -15.56
CA ALA A 144 -9.59 -4.26 -16.48
C ALA A 144 -8.08 -4.14 -16.75
N SER A 145 -7.47 -2.99 -16.47
CA SER A 145 -6.03 -2.76 -16.64
C SER A 145 -5.20 -3.14 -15.41
N LEU A 146 -5.85 -3.47 -14.29
CA LEU A 146 -5.17 -3.74 -13.04
C LEU A 146 -4.64 -5.17 -12.99
N SER A 147 -3.43 -5.34 -12.48
CA SER A 147 -2.96 -6.67 -12.10
C SER A 147 -3.66 -7.14 -10.82
N ALA A 148 -3.66 -8.46 -10.57
CA ALA A 148 -4.16 -9.03 -9.32
C ALA A 148 -3.50 -8.43 -8.06
N SER A 149 -2.20 -8.11 -8.14
CA SER A 149 -1.47 -7.45 -7.04
C SER A 149 -1.93 -6.00 -6.81
N GLN A 150 -2.29 -5.28 -7.87
CA GLN A 150 -2.82 -3.92 -7.77
C GLN A 150 -4.26 -3.92 -7.25
N ALA A 151 -5.08 -4.85 -7.73
CA ALA A 151 -6.46 -5.02 -7.29
C ALA A 151 -6.54 -5.41 -5.80
N SER A 152 -5.74 -6.40 -5.37
CA SER A 152 -5.64 -6.77 -3.94
C SER A 152 -5.11 -5.63 -3.07
N GLY A 153 -4.15 -4.84 -3.57
CA GLY A 153 -3.66 -3.65 -2.87
C GLY A 153 -4.74 -2.58 -2.65
N ILE A 154 -5.63 -2.39 -3.63
CA ILE A 154 -6.79 -1.50 -3.52
C ILE A 154 -7.81 -2.04 -2.49
N LEU A 155 -8.14 -3.34 -2.55
CA LEU A 155 -9.04 -3.97 -1.58
C LEU A 155 -8.52 -3.85 -0.14
N TRP A 156 -7.23 -4.13 0.07
CA TRP A 156 -6.58 -3.96 1.37
C TRP A 156 -6.64 -2.52 1.86
N ALA A 157 -6.40 -1.55 0.99
CA ALA A 157 -6.47 -0.13 1.36
C ALA A 157 -7.90 0.27 1.79
N PHE A 158 -8.92 -0.16 1.05
CA PHE A 158 -10.31 0.10 1.42
C PHE A 158 -10.71 -0.54 2.75
N ALA A 159 -10.30 -1.79 2.97
CA ALA A 159 -10.50 -2.47 4.26
C ALA A 159 -9.83 -1.68 5.41
N LYS A 160 -8.61 -1.19 5.20
CA LYS A 160 -7.89 -0.38 6.21
C LYS A 160 -8.58 0.96 6.50
N PHE A 161 -9.23 1.57 5.52
CA PHE A 161 -10.01 2.80 5.72
C PHE A 161 -11.43 2.57 6.23
N GLY A 162 -11.86 1.32 6.40
CA GLY A 162 -13.24 0.97 6.75
C GLY A 162 -14.23 1.56 5.73
N PHE A 163 -13.89 1.48 4.44
CA PHE A 163 -14.72 1.95 3.35
C PHE A 163 -15.15 0.76 2.49
N LEU A 164 -16.45 0.61 2.32
CA LEU A 164 -17.03 -0.45 1.50
C LEU A 164 -17.56 0.17 0.20
N PRO A 165 -16.89 -0.04 -0.95
CA PRO A 165 -17.40 0.39 -2.24
C PRO A 165 -18.60 -0.47 -2.69
N GLU A 166 -19.28 -0.03 -3.74
CA GLU A 166 -20.43 -0.75 -4.29
C GLU A 166 -20.08 -2.20 -4.69
N PRO A 167 -21.03 -3.14 -4.58
CA PRO A 167 -20.79 -4.55 -4.87
C PRO A 167 -20.19 -4.79 -6.26
N ASN A 168 -20.65 -4.07 -7.28
CA ASN A 168 -20.18 -4.18 -8.66
C ASN A 168 -18.69 -3.84 -8.79
N PHE A 169 -18.24 -2.81 -8.08
CA PHE A 169 -16.83 -2.42 -8.07
C PHE A 169 -15.97 -3.47 -7.34
N THR A 170 -16.44 -3.97 -6.19
CA THR A 170 -15.73 -5.05 -5.46
C THR A 170 -15.64 -6.34 -6.26
N ALA A 171 -16.71 -6.71 -6.98
CA ALA A 171 -16.74 -7.88 -7.85
C ALA A 171 -15.76 -7.74 -9.02
N GLY A 172 -15.65 -6.54 -9.61
CA GLY A 172 -14.66 -6.24 -10.64
C GLY A 172 -13.22 -6.43 -10.15
N LEU A 173 -12.90 -5.93 -8.95
CA LEU A 173 -11.59 -6.15 -8.33
C LEU A 173 -11.34 -7.63 -7.99
N ALA A 174 -12.34 -8.32 -7.44
CA ALA A 174 -12.25 -9.74 -7.11
C ALA A 174 -12.02 -10.60 -8.36
N SER A 175 -12.68 -10.27 -9.47
CA SER A 175 -12.47 -10.93 -10.77
C SER A 175 -11.01 -10.80 -11.23
N GLN A 176 -10.40 -9.61 -11.11
CA GLN A 176 -8.99 -9.42 -11.46
C GLN A 176 -8.04 -10.25 -10.59
N VAL A 177 -8.37 -10.44 -9.31
CA VAL A 177 -7.59 -11.32 -8.42
C VAL A 177 -7.81 -12.79 -8.78
N ALA A 178 -9.04 -13.19 -9.11
CA ALA A 178 -9.39 -14.55 -9.48
C ALA A 178 -8.69 -15.01 -10.77
N LEU A 179 -8.47 -14.11 -11.74
CA LEU A 179 -7.72 -14.42 -12.96
C LEU A 179 -6.27 -14.85 -12.72
N ALA A 180 -5.67 -14.42 -11.60
CA ALA A 180 -4.30 -14.79 -11.24
C ALA A 180 -4.21 -16.00 -10.31
N LEU A 181 -5.35 -16.51 -9.81
CA LEU A 181 -5.38 -17.73 -9.01
C LEU A 181 -5.36 -18.94 -9.95
N PRO A 182 -4.54 -19.97 -9.66
CA PRO A 182 -4.71 -21.24 -10.34
C PRO A 182 -6.15 -21.74 -10.09
N PRO A 183 -6.77 -22.45 -11.07
CA PRO A 183 -8.09 -23.03 -10.85
C PRO A 183 -8.06 -23.84 -9.55
N PRO A 184 -9.15 -23.83 -8.77
CA PRO A 184 -9.20 -24.56 -7.52
C PRO A 184 -8.79 -25.99 -7.83
N THR A 185 -7.60 -26.37 -7.38
CA THR A 185 -7.14 -27.73 -7.47
C THR A 185 -8.09 -28.47 -6.55
N VAL A 186 -9.12 -29.10 -7.12
CA VAL A 186 -9.95 -30.05 -6.41
C VAL A 186 -8.96 -31.09 -5.92
N LEU A 187 -8.62 -31.03 -4.63
CA LEU A 187 -7.88 -32.09 -3.99
C LEU A 187 -8.77 -33.33 -4.16
N GLN A 188 -8.46 -34.16 -5.16
CA GLN A 188 -9.07 -35.47 -5.26
C GLN A 188 -8.80 -36.17 -3.91
N PRO A 189 -9.80 -36.83 -3.29
CA PRO A 189 -9.62 -37.52 -2.02
C PRO A 189 -8.46 -38.54 -1.99
N SER A 190 -7.93 -38.91 -3.16
CA SER A 190 -6.82 -39.86 -3.35
C SER A 190 -5.42 -39.26 -3.13
N GLN A 191 -5.26 -37.93 -2.97
CA GLN A 191 -3.96 -37.30 -2.70
C GLN A 191 -3.83 -36.74 -1.27
N ALA A 192 -4.51 -37.36 -0.30
CA ALA A 192 -4.14 -37.19 1.10
C ALA A 192 -2.73 -37.79 1.30
N PRO A 193 -1.73 -37.04 1.80
CA PRO A 193 -0.45 -37.63 2.15
C PRO A 193 -0.69 -38.66 3.27
N ALA A 194 -0.31 -39.91 3.03
CA ALA A 194 -0.39 -41.03 3.96
C ALA A 194 0.53 -40.91 5.18
N THR A 195 0.94 -39.70 5.57
CA THR A 195 1.89 -39.40 6.65
C THR A 195 1.27 -38.57 7.78
N ALA A 196 -0.06 -38.50 7.88
CA ALA A 196 -0.75 -37.97 9.06
C ALA A 196 -1.19 -39.08 10.05
N ALA A 197 -0.58 -40.27 9.98
CA ALA A 197 -0.80 -41.36 10.92
C ALA A 197 0.54 -41.82 11.51
N LEU A 198 1.16 -40.98 12.35
CA LEU A 198 2.14 -41.36 13.38
C LEU A 198 2.60 -40.10 14.12
N HIS A 199 1.82 -39.68 15.12
CA HIS A 199 2.27 -39.15 16.42
C HIS A 199 1.03 -38.62 17.18
N ALA A 200 0.15 -39.54 17.56
CA ALA A 200 -0.71 -39.35 18.73
C ALA A 200 -0.10 -40.20 19.85
N PRO A 201 0.42 -39.64 20.95
CA PRO A 201 0.77 -40.44 22.10
C PRO A 201 -0.51 -40.96 22.75
N ALA A 202 -0.53 -42.27 22.98
CA ALA A 202 -1.58 -43.01 23.63
C ALA A 202 -1.95 -42.42 25.00
N ALA A 203 -3.21 -42.00 25.15
CA ALA A 203 -3.86 -41.92 26.46
C ALA A 203 -4.85 -43.08 26.54
N THR A 204 -4.40 -44.13 27.19
CA THR A 204 -5.12 -45.37 27.48
C THR A 204 -6.40 -45.08 28.26
N SER A 205 -7.49 -45.67 27.78
CA SER A 205 -8.75 -45.82 28.49
C SER A 205 -8.57 -46.50 29.84
N LYS A 206 -9.25 -45.99 30.88
CA LYS A 206 -9.90 -46.87 31.86
C LYS A 206 -11.39 -46.58 31.89
N LEU A 207 -12.13 -47.59 31.41
CA LEU A 207 -13.54 -47.78 31.63
C LEU A 207 -13.85 -47.88 33.13
N SER A 208 -14.98 -47.31 33.54
CA SER A 208 -15.98 -47.97 34.40
C SER A 208 -17.23 -47.08 34.36
N SER A 209 -18.21 -47.43 33.54
CA SER A 209 -19.35 -48.29 33.92
C SER A 209 -20.21 -47.66 35.01
N SER A 210 -21.37 -47.15 34.61
CA SER A 210 -22.71 -47.55 35.08
C SER A 210 -23.64 -46.34 34.98
N SER A 211 -24.59 -46.35 34.04
CA SER A 211 -25.89 -47.03 34.11
C SER A 211 -26.95 -46.05 34.59
N SER A 212 -28.05 -46.02 33.84
CA SER A 212 -29.40 -45.70 34.31
C SER A 212 -29.63 -44.23 34.65
N SER A 213 -30.45 -43.44 33.95
CA SER A 213 -31.80 -43.63 33.42
C SER A 213 -32.62 -42.48 33.99
N SER A 214 -33.59 -42.01 33.21
CA SER A 214 -34.80 -41.32 33.67
C SER A 214 -34.59 -39.97 34.36
N SER A 215 -35.42 -38.94 34.24
CA SER A 215 -36.65 -38.63 33.52
C SER A 215 -37.01 -37.27 34.09
N SER A 216 -37.63 -36.39 33.28
CA SER A 216 -38.63 -35.42 33.77
C SER A 216 -38.11 -34.31 34.71
N SER A 217 -38.66 -33.11 34.80
CA SER A 217 -39.67 -32.34 34.10
C SER A 217 -39.56 -30.94 34.73
N SER A 218 -40.07 -29.94 34.00
CA SER A 218 -40.53 -28.63 34.50
C SER A 218 -39.48 -27.55 34.78
#